data_AF-A0A3N4KV20-F1
#
_entry.id   AF-A0A3N4KV20-F1
#
_cell.length_a   1.000
_cell.length_b   1.000
_cell.length_c   1.000
_cell.angle_alpha   90.00
_cell.angle_beta   90.00
_cell.angle_gamma   90.00
#
_symmetry.space_group_name_H-M   'P 1'
#
loop_
_entity.id
_entity.type
_entity.pdbx_description
1 polymer ?
#
loop_
_entity_poly.entity_id
_entity_poly.type
_entity_poly.pdbx_seq_one_letter_code
_entity_poly.pdbx_strand_id
1 'polypeptide(L)' 'PPQSPDLNLIEALWADMETELGQEIGRVRDLEVLKAMLQRAWDNIGIDRLDALIRSMPRRLEAVIAARGQATRY' A
#
# COMPACT_ATOMS: atom_id res chain seq x y z
N PRO A 1 15.35 -5.84 -1.39
CA PRO A 1 16.66 -5.29 -0.93
C PRO A 1 16.43 -4.40 0.29
N PRO A 2 17.46 -4.11 1.11
CA PRO A 2 17.36 -3.06 2.10
C PRO A 2 16.90 -1.75 1.44
N GLN A 3 16.04 -0.99 2.12
CA GLN A 3 15.55 0.33 1.66
C GLN A 3 14.80 0.32 0.32
N SER A 4 14.07 -0.75 -0.01
CA SER A 4 13.24 -0.84 -1.23
C SER A 4 11.73 -0.89 -0.90
N PRO A 5 11.13 0.22 -0.43
CA PRO A 5 9.68 0.29 -0.20
C PRO A 5 8.90 0.07 -1.51
N ASP A 6 9.47 0.45 -2.65
CA ASP A 6 8.90 0.27 -3.99
C ASP A 6 8.75 -1.19 -4.42
N LEU A 7 9.42 -2.12 -3.73
CA LEU A 7 9.25 -3.56 -3.90
C LEU A 7 8.38 -4.20 -2.81
N ASN A 8 8.01 -3.45 -1.78
CA ASN A 8 7.20 -3.95 -0.67
C ASN A 8 5.72 -3.72 -0.96
N LEU A 9 5.00 -4.77 -1.37
CA LEU A 9 3.59 -4.65 -1.79
C LEU A 9 2.65 -4.16 -0.68
N ILE A 10 3.01 -4.33 0.60
CA ILE A 10 2.18 -3.83 1.71
C ILE A 10 2.13 -2.29 1.75
N GLU A 11 3.16 -1.59 1.26
CA GLU A 11 3.14 -0.12 1.16
C GLU A 11 2.03 0.36 0.24
N ALA A 12 1.77 -0.38 -0.84
CA ALA A 12 0.66 -0.09 -1.75
C ALA A 12 -0.70 -0.31 -1.08
N LEU A 13 -0.82 -1.31 -0.18
CA LEU A 13 -2.04 -1.54 0.59
C LEU A 13 -2.25 -0.44 1.64
N TRP A 14 -1.19 0.02 2.30
CA TRP A 14 -1.27 1.17 3.19
C TRP A 14 -1.71 2.43 2.44
N ALA A 15 -1.16 2.68 1.25
CA ALA A 15 -1.59 3.80 0.41
C ALA A 15 -3.07 3.70 -0.01
N ASP A 16 -3.58 2.49 -0.29
CA ASP A 16 -4.99 2.27 -0.60
C ASP A 16 -5.87 2.62 0.61
N MET A 17 -5.49 2.17 1.82
CA MET A 17 -6.21 2.49 3.06
C MET A 17 -6.16 3.98 3.40
N GLU A 18 -5.02 4.64 3.23
CA GLU A 18 -4.88 6.09 3.43
C GLU A 18 -5.77 6.87 2.45
N THR A 19 -5.86 6.40 1.20
CA THR A 19 -6.73 6.99 0.18
C THR A 19 -8.20 6.84 0.54
N GLU A 20 -8.61 5.66 1.02
CA GLU A 20 -9.99 5.40 1.44
C GLU A 20 -10.40 6.23 2.66
N LEU A 21 -9.52 6.32 3.66
CA LEU A 21 -9.81 7.03 4.91
C LEU A 21 -9.60 8.55 4.82
N GLY A 22 -8.82 8.99 3.84
CA GLY A 22 -8.61 10.41 3.52
C GLY A 22 -8.20 11.26 4.73
N GLN A 23 -8.78 12.45 4.84
CA GLN A 23 -8.49 13.36 5.97
C GLN A 23 -9.21 12.97 7.27
N GLU A 24 -10.17 12.03 7.22
CA GLU A 24 -10.98 11.68 8.39
C GLU A 24 -10.15 10.97 9.45
N ILE A 25 -9.23 10.09 9.03
CA ILE A 25 -8.35 9.35 9.95
C ILE A 25 -7.56 10.28 10.89
N GLY A 26 -7.10 11.43 10.40
CA GLY A 26 -6.34 12.40 11.20
C GLY A 26 -7.19 13.24 12.16
N ARG A 27 -8.52 13.17 12.07
CA ARG A 27 -9.45 13.92 12.92
C ARG A 27 -10.00 13.08 14.07
N VAL A 28 -9.93 11.75 13.96
CA VAL A 28 -10.41 10.82 14.99
C VAL A 28 -9.43 10.79 16.16
N ARG A 29 -9.93 11.05 17.36
CA ARG A 29 -9.15 11.01 18.61
C ARG A 29 -9.46 9.80 19.49
N ASP A 30 -10.54 9.10 19.18
CA ASP A 30 -10.93 7.88 19.87
C ASP A 30 -10.23 6.68 19.24
N LEU A 31 -9.55 5.89 20.08
CA LEU A 31 -8.74 4.76 19.63
C LEU A 31 -9.60 3.63 19.05
N GLU A 32 -10.78 3.37 19.62
CA GLU A 32 -11.64 2.28 19.17
C GLU A 32 -12.32 2.63 17.84
N VAL A 33 -12.70 3.90 17.67
CA VAL A 33 -13.18 4.41 16.38
C VAL A 33 -12.08 4.30 15.31
N LEU A 34 -10.83 4.69 15.64
CA LEU A 34 -9.71 4.59 14.72
C LEU A 34 -9.45 3.14 14.29
N LYS A 35 -9.44 2.20 15.24
CA LYS A 35 -9.28 0.77 14.94
C LYS A 35 -10.40 0.25 14.04
N ALA A 36 -11.66 0.61 14.32
CA ALA A 36 -12.79 0.17 13.51
C ALA A 36 -12.72 0.70 12.08
N MET A 37 -12.29 1.96 11.89
CA MET A 37 -12.09 2.55 10.57
C MET A 37 -10.98 1.84 9.79
N LEU A 38 -9.82 1.59 10.43
CA LEU A 38 -8.72 0.85 9.82
C LEU A 38 -9.13 -0.57 9.43
N GLN A 39 -9.84 -1.28 10.33
CA GLN A 39 -10.33 -2.63 10.05
C GLN A 39 -11.28 -2.64 8.85
N ARG A 40 -12.20 -1.66 8.78
CA ARG A 40 -13.13 -1.54 7.65
C ARG A 40 -12.41 -1.28 6.33
N ALA A 41 -11.44 -0.36 6.31
CA ALA A 41 -10.66 -0.10 5.10
C ALA A 41 -9.86 -1.34 4.68
N TRP A 42 -9.29 -2.07 5.63
CA TRP A 42 -8.60 -3.33 5.36
C TRP A 42 -9.54 -4.39 4.77
N ASP A 43 -10.72 -4.59 5.36
CA ASP A 43 -11.70 -5.58 4.91
C ASP A 43 -12.29 -5.24 3.53
N ASN A 44 -12.26 -3.97 3.12
CA ASN A 44 -12.67 -3.51 1.80
C ASN A 44 -11.64 -3.79 0.70
N ILE A 45 -10.41 -4.19 1.04
CA ILE A 45 -9.39 -4.57 0.06
C ILE A 45 -9.79 -5.90 -0.56
N GLY A 46 -10.31 -5.83 -1.78
CA GLY A 46 -10.71 -7.01 -2.56
C GLY A 46 -9.53 -7.89 -2.97
N ILE A 47 -9.79 -9.19 -3.12
CA ILE A 47 -8.80 -10.17 -3.62
C ILE A 47 -8.26 -9.76 -4.99
N ASP A 48 -9.08 -9.17 -5.86
CA ASP A 48 -8.64 -8.69 -7.18
C ASP A 48 -7.53 -7.63 -7.09
N ARG A 49 -7.56 -6.79 -6.03
CA ARG A 49 -6.50 -5.80 -5.78
C ARG A 49 -5.20 -6.47 -5.35
N LEU A 50 -5.28 -7.47 -4.46
CA LEU A 50 -4.13 -8.27 -4.04
C LEU A 50 -3.50 -8.99 -5.23
N ASP A 51 -4.32 -9.62 -6.07
CA ASP A 51 -3.87 -10.30 -7.28
C ASP A 51 -3.20 -9.33 -8.26
N ALA A 52 -3.75 -8.14 -8.45
CA ALA A 52 -3.16 -7.11 -9.30
C ALA A 52 -1.78 -6.64 -8.77
N LEU A 53 -1.63 -6.51 -7.45
CA LEU A 53 -0.37 -6.15 -6.82
C LEU A 53 0.68 -7.25 -7.00
N ILE A 54 0.32 -8.51 -6.75
CA ILE A 54 1.21 -9.66 -6.95
C ILE A 54 1.65 -9.73 -8.42
N ARG A 55 0.71 -9.62 -9.36
CA ARG A 55 1.00 -9.61 -10.80
C ARG A 55 1.84 -8.40 -11.24
N SER A 56 1.93 -7.34 -10.44
CA SER A 56 2.77 -6.18 -10.72
C SER A 56 4.26 -6.41 -10.41
N MET A 57 4.60 -7.41 -9.59
CA MET A 57 5.97 -7.62 -9.12
C MET A 57 7.03 -7.74 -10.22
N PRO A 58 6.81 -8.50 -11.31
CA PRO A 58 7.79 -8.56 -12.40
C PRO A 58 8.12 -7.17 -12.97
N ARG A 59 7.11 -6.32 -13.18
CA ARG A 59 7.30 -4.95 -13.68
C ARG A 59 8.03 -4.05 -12.69
N ARG A 60 7.78 -4.22 -11.38
CA ARG A 60 8.50 -3.48 -10.32
C ARG A 60 9.99 -3.85 -10.32
N LEU A 61 10.29 -5.15 -10.44
CA LEU A 61 11.67 -5.65 -10.53
C LEU A 61 12.38 -5.14 -11.78
N GLU A 62 11.71 -5.18 -12.94
CA GLU A 62 12.23 -4.61 -14.19
C GLU A 62 12.54 -3.11 -14.05
N ALA A 63 11.67 -2.35 -13.37
CA ALA A 63 11.89 -0.93 -13.11
C ALA A 63 13.13 -0.71 -12.22
N VAL A 64 13.33 -1.52 -11.18
CA VAL A 64 14.52 -1.43 -10.32
C VAL A 64 15.79 -1.78 -11.10
N ILE A 65 15.75 -2.80 -11.95
CA ILE A 65 16.87 -3.17 -12.83
C ILE A 65 17.21 -2.03 -13.79
N ALA A 66 16.19 -1.45 -14.44
CA ALA A 66 16.36 -0.30 -15.34
C ALA A 66 16.91 0.93 -14.61
N ALA A 67 16.49 1.14 -13.36
CA ALA A 67 16.98 2.19 -12.47
C ALA A 67 18.34 1.85 -11.83
N ARG A 68 18.96 0.71 -12.16
CA ARG A 68 20.24 0.23 -11.58
C ARG A 68 20.21 0.18 -10.04
N GLY A 69 19.09 -0.27 -9.48
CA GLY A 69 18.90 -0.37 -8.03
C GLY A 69 18.48 0.92 -7.33
N GLN A 70 18.28 2.03 -8.07
CA GLN A 70 17.74 3.27 -7.52
C GLN A 70 16.22 3.17 -7.34
N ALA A 71 15.66 4.11 -6.56
CA ALA A 71 14.23 4.21 -6.31
C ALA A 71 13.41 4.32 -7.59
N THR A 72 12.26 3.67 -7.60
CA THR A 72 11.31 3.71 -8.71
C THR A 72 10.02 4.45 -8.31
N ARG A 73 9.09 4.58 -9.25
CA ARG A 73 7.77 5.20 -9.01
C ARG A 73 6.80 4.31 -8.21
N TYR A 74 7.22 3.09 -7.90
CA TYR A 74 6.36 2.03 -7.38
C TYR A 74 6.30 2.03 -5.85
#